data_AF-A0A937QQD9-F1
#
_entry.id   AF-A0A937QQD9-F1
#
_cell.length_a   1.000
_cell.length_b   1.000
_cell.length_c   1.000
_cell.angle_alpha   90.00
_cell.angle_beta   90.00
_cell.angle_gamma   90.00
#
_symmetry.space_group_name_H-M   'P 1'
#
loop_
_entity.id
_entity.type
_entity.pdbx_description
1 polymer ?
#
loop_
_entity_poly.entity_id
_entity_poly.type
_entity_poly.pdbx_seq_one_letter_code
_entity_poly.pdbx_strand_id
1 'polypeptide(L)'
;METQNSKRASVSLKIQGHQNGSALFLVVLSLFVLSALGVGMLTVGYGARLKAIRLKNEAAAMLAADAGYEQAIFWMSQQQDMLSALQDGLPGTSGTLNFPDGDCNYQIGFFAFLGARPVYRVTSSGQSGIFRRTVDVQVLQAMSGWDMGMCRVASGVNGTYPVNFADGEIIDLPLHINNMNDNPDNRDIYIIGSPQFLQSAAMGEPRYTAQESDKYSGVIDLFDGGIYFDQPDSKITDEASVQTKVDRFRDSTKAQFRLTPSGTAPITNPNSAVQLEFFVEGGVGKVRITNNCTVRGFQQNNVNRTWDLRIQSGSGGTRYERYNIYAYHLMPADADATGERSVQIIDQSYVTQSIGSVESEPGGQIYVDGNVIIGSGDSALPGQDKIKGKMTVVATGNIWVADSIVADGAHDAGGKPTMDNPNVLGLVAQGIIKVVDPGMSDYSYVDDTPVEPAGFEYVPIGLDDGGLEHERHLPDPMVVEAALTLGGGGWGAENVRRGSYGGRKETTGNQDQLVVRGTITEAIRGVVGLIGNDGYLKAYYLDERLLEGVLPGDMWLRGKYIPAPAGWRDYRPTN
;
A
#
# COMPACT_ATOMS: atom_id res chain seq x y z
N MET A 1 -18.59 79.75 13.16
CA MET A 1 -19.67 79.34 14.08
C MET A 1 -19.00 78.92 15.38
N GLU A 2 -18.80 79.83 16.32
CA GLU A 2 -19.75 80.44 17.26
C GLU A 2 -19.52 79.86 18.67
N THR A 3 -19.08 80.78 19.51
CA THR A 3 -18.83 80.82 20.96
C THR A 3 -19.94 80.27 21.88
N GLN A 4 -19.54 79.72 23.05
CA GLN A 4 -19.92 80.19 24.42
C GLN A 4 -19.29 79.24 25.49
N ASN A 5 -18.31 79.66 26.30
CA ASN A 5 -18.35 80.40 27.59
C ASN A 5 -19.09 79.71 28.77
N SER A 6 -18.34 79.31 29.82
CA SER A 6 -18.74 79.50 31.23
C SER A 6 -17.57 79.34 32.23
N LYS A 7 -17.05 80.50 32.66
CA LYS A 7 -16.65 80.93 34.02
C LYS A 7 -15.98 79.92 34.98
N ARG A 8 -14.66 80.09 35.15
CA ARG A 8 -13.93 79.81 36.40
C ARG A 8 -13.94 81.05 37.30
N ALA A 9 -14.42 80.90 38.54
CA ALA A 9 -14.19 81.85 39.62
C ALA A 9 -12.96 81.41 40.41
N SER A 10 -11.91 82.21 40.39
CA SER A 10 -10.71 82.05 41.20
C SER A 10 -10.90 82.73 42.56
N VAL A 11 -11.12 81.94 43.61
CA VAL A 11 -11.04 82.39 44.99
C VAL A 11 -9.58 82.34 45.43
N SER A 12 -8.97 83.52 45.58
CA SER A 12 -7.64 83.71 46.15
C SER A 12 -7.72 83.55 47.68
N LEU A 13 -7.38 82.37 48.18
CA LEU A 13 -7.13 82.14 49.61
C LEU A 13 -5.63 82.38 49.89
N LYS A 14 -5.35 83.56 50.43
CA LYS A 14 -4.06 83.91 51.05
C LYS A 14 -3.99 83.18 52.40
N ILE A 15 -3.16 82.14 52.50
CA ILE A 15 -2.71 81.59 53.79
C ILE A 15 -1.20 81.80 53.87
N GLN A 16 -0.81 82.88 54.55
CA GLN A 16 0.52 83.03 55.12
C GLN A 16 0.59 82.22 56.40
N GLY A 17 1.46 81.22 56.41
CA GLY A 17 1.87 80.49 57.60
C GLY A 17 3.18 79.79 57.31
N HIS A 18 4.30 80.41 57.72
CA HIS A 18 5.58 79.72 57.79
C HIS A 18 5.46 78.54 58.75
N GLN A 19 5.51 77.33 58.20
CA GLN A 19 5.84 76.11 58.94
C GLN A 19 7.00 75.43 58.22
N ASN A 20 8.21 75.55 58.78
CA ASN A 20 9.41 74.84 58.35
C ASN A 20 9.37 73.35 58.74
N GLY A 21 8.24 72.68 58.52
CA GLY A 21 8.01 71.25 58.84
C GLY A 21 7.33 70.44 57.72
N SER A 22 6.82 71.06 56.64
CA SER A 22 6.06 70.36 55.60
C SER A 22 6.92 69.66 54.55
N ALA A 23 8.15 70.13 54.30
CA ALA A 23 9.05 69.51 53.33
C ALA A 23 9.48 68.10 53.75
N LEU A 24 9.74 67.87 55.04
CA LEU A 24 10.08 66.55 55.58
C LEU A 24 8.91 65.56 55.41
N PHE A 25 7.68 66.01 55.70
CA PHE A 25 6.48 65.20 55.53
C PHE A 25 6.25 64.81 54.05
N LEU A 26 6.44 65.75 53.11
CA LEU A 26 6.35 65.48 51.68
C LEU A 26 7.43 64.51 51.18
N VAL A 27 8.65 64.60 51.71
CA VAL A 27 9.75 63.67 51.39
C VAL A 27 9.48 62.28 51.96
N VAL A 28 8.98 62.18 53.19
CA VAL A 28 8.60 60.88 53.77
C VAL A 28 7.42 60.26 53.01
N LEU A 29 6.42 61.06 52.65
CA LEU A 29 5.29 60.60 51.85
C LEU A 29 5.73 60.14 50.46
N SER A 30 6.61 60.87 49.78
CA SER A 30 7.12 60.48 48.47
C SER A 30 7.99 59.22 48.54
N LEU A 31 8.81 59.05 49.57
CA LEU A 31 9.55 57.80 49.84
C LEU A 31 8.59 56.62 50.07
N PHE A 32 7.48 56.83 50.77
CA PHE A 32 6.47 55.80 51.00
C PHE A 32 5.78 55.38 49.69
N VAL A 33 5.38 56.36 48.87
CA VAL A 33 4.78 56.13 47.55
C VAL A 33 5.76 55.41 46.62
N LEU A 34 7.02 55.84 46.57
CA LEU A 34 8.08 55.19 45.78
C LEU A 34 8.36 53.76 46.24
N SER A 35 8.36 53.52 47.56
CA SER A 35 8.55 52.17 48.12
C SER A 35 7.38 51.26 47.79
N ALA A 36 6.14 51.75 47.91
CA ALA A 36 4.94 51.00 47.53
C ALA A 36 4.91 50.67 46.04
N LEU A 37 5.28 51.63 45.18
CA LEU A 37 5.42 51.42 43.74
C LEU A 37 6.55 50.42 43.40
N GLY A 38 7.70 50.53 44.07
CA GLY A 38 8.82 49.63 43.91
C GLY A 38 8.46 48.18 44.26
N VAL A 39 7.78 47.96 45.39
CA VAL A 39 7.26 46.64 45.77
C VAL A 39 6.22 46.14 44.76
N GLY A 40 5.29 47.01 44.34
CA GLY A 40 4.28 46.67 43.34
C GLY A 40 4.89 46.20 42.01
N MET A 41 5.90 46.91 41.50
CA MET A 41 6.62 46.52 40.28
C MET A 41 7.40 45.21 40.47
N LEU A 42 8.02 44.99 41.63
CA LEU A 42 8.71 43.73 41.93
C LEU A 42 7.74 42.54 41.99
N THR A 43 6.55 42.71 42.57
CA THR A 43 5.51 41.67 42.60
C THR A 43 5.01 41.33 41.20
N VAL A 44 4.76 42.35 40.35
CA VAL A 44 4.37 42.14 38.95
C VAL A 44 5.49 41.45 38.17
N GLY A 45 6.74 41.87 38.33
CA GLY A 45 7.90 41.24 37.68
C GLY A 45 8.10 39.79 38.12
N TYR A 46 7.95 39.50 39.41
CA TYR A 46 8.00 38.14 39.95
C TYR A 46 6.87 37.27 39.40
N GLY A 47 5.64 37.78 39.39
CA GLY A 47 4.47 37.08 38.83
C GLY A 47 4.63 36.80 37.34
N ALA A 48 5.10 37.77 36.56
CA ALA A 48 5.38 37.61 35.13
C ALA A 48 6.46 36.55 34.90
N ARG A 49 7.55 36.56 35.67
CA ARG A 49 8.63 35.57 35.58
C ARG A 49 8.14 34.16 35.92
N LEU A 50 7.36 33.99 36.99
CA LEU A 50 6.76 32.70 37.33
C LEU A 50 5.83 32.20 36.24
N LYS A 51 4.99 33.07 35.67
CA LYS A 51 4.11 32.71 34.54
C LYS A 51 4.92 32.29 33.32
N ALA A 52 5.99 33.01 33.00
CA ALA A 52 6.88 32.67 31.89
C ALA A 52 7.58 31.32 32.09
N ILE A 53 8.09 31.04 33.31
CA ILE A 53 8.69 29.74 33.64
C ILE A 53 7.66 28.61 33.50
N ARG A 54 6.43 28.83 33.98
CA ARG A 54 5.35 27.83 33.85
C ARG A 54 5.01 27.54 32.39
N LEU A 55 4.84 28.58 31.56
CA LEU A 55 4.57 28.43 30.14
C LEU A 55 5.75 27.75 29.41
N LYS A 56 7.00 28.12 29.74
CA LYS A 56 8.19 27.46 29.20
C LYS A 56 8.19 25.97 29.51
N ASN A 57 8.02 25.60 30.79
CA ASN A 57 8.06 24.20 31.20
C ASN A 57 6.87 23.42 30.63
N GLU A 58 5.68 24.03 30.56
CA GLU A 58 4.52 23.38 29.93
C GLU A 58 4.77 23.11 28.44
N ALA A 59 5.29 24.09 27.69
CA ALA A 59 5.65 23.92 26.29
C ALA A 59 6.78 22.89 26.11
N ALA A 60 7.79 22.91 26.98
CA ALA A 60 8.88 21.94 26.95
C ALA A 60 8.38 20.50 27.21
N ALA A 61 7.46 20.31 28.16
CA ALA A 61 6.85 19.01 28.40
C ALA A 61 6.01 18.52 27.21
N MET A 62 5.28 19.42 26.53
CA MET A 62 4.54 19.10 25.32
C MET A 62 5.47 18.69 24.17
N LEU A 63 6.47 19.50 23.86
CA LEU A 63 7.45 19.22 22.80
C LEU A 63 8.24 17.93 23.07
N ALA A 64 8.57 17.64 24.34
CA ALA A 64 9.21 16.39 24.71
C ALA A 64 8.28 15.18 24.46
N ALA A 65 6.98 15.31 24.73
CA ALA A 65 6.01 14.26 24.44
C ALA A 65 5.89 14.02 22.92
N ASP A 66 5.78 15.08 22.13
CA ASP A 66 5.72 15.00 20.66
C ASP A 66 7.00 14.36 20.08
N ALA A 67 8.18 14.75 20.57
CA ALA A 67 9.44 14.15 20.14
C ALA A 67 9.52 12.65 20.45
N GLY A 68 9.01 12.22 21.62
CA GLY A 68 8.91 10.79 21.94
C GLY A 68 7.94 10.03 21.04
N TYR A 69 6.83 10.67 20.63
CA TYR A 69 5.92 10.11 19.64
C TYR A 69 6.60 9.99 18.26
N GLU A 70 7.27 11.04 17.78
CA GLU A 70 7.98 11.03 16.50
C GLU A 70 9.09 9.97 16.46
N GLN A 71 9.86 9.84 17.54
CA GLN A 71 10.88 8.80 17.67
C GLN A 71 10.28 7.40 17.59
N ALA A 72 9.12 7.18 18.21
CA ALA A 72 8.42 5.92 18.14
C ALA A 72 7.96 5.62 16.70
N ILE A 73 7.32 6.57 16.02
CA ILE A 73 6.90 6.42 14.62
C ILE A 73 8.09 6.17 13.70
N PHE A 74 9.19 6.89 13.90
CA PHE A 74 10.42 6.67 13.15
C PHE A 74 10.93 5.24 13.37
N TRP A 75 11.03 4.77 14.61
CA TRP A 75 11.45 3.39 14.89
C TRP A 75 10.51 2.36 14.25
N MET A 76 9.19 2.57 14.35
CA MET A 76 8.19 1.69 13.72
C MET A 76 8.40 1.62 12.21
N SER A 77 8.73 2.75 11.58
CA SER A 77 8.99 2.81 10.13
C SER A 77 10.20 2.01 9.69
N GLN A 78 11.14 1.72 10.59
CA GLN A 78 12.33 0.93 10.28
C GLN A 78 12.10 -0.58 10.36
N GLN A 79 11.02 -1.04 11.01
CA GLN A 79 10.79 -2.47 11.19
C GLN A 79 10.29 -3.15 9.91
N GLN A 80 10.82 -4.34 9.60
CA GLN A 80 10.38 -5.15 8.45
C GLN A 80 8.98 -5.71 8.68
N ASP A 81 8.75 -6.20 9.89
CA ASP A 81 7.45 -6.64 10.34
C ASP A 81 7.21 -6.15 11.78
N MET A 82 6.30 -5.18 11.92
CA MET A 82 6.02 -4.57 13.22
C MET A 82 5.38 -5.54 14.22
N LEU A 83 4.57 -6.49 13.74
CA LEU A 83 3.96 -7.48 14.63
C LEU A 83 5.02 -8.38 15.26
N SER A 84 5.91 -8.96 14.44
CA SER A 84 7.01 -9.80 14.95
C SER A 84 7.95 -8.99 15.85
N ALA A 85 8.30 -7.75 15.45
CA ALA A 85 9.16 -6.88 16.24
C ALA A 85 8.62 -6.62 17.67
N LEU A 86 7.29 -6.51 17.82
CA LEU A 86 6.64 -6.36 19.12
C LEU A 86 6.56 -7.68 19.90
N GLN A 87 6.26 -8.80 19.22
CA GLN A 87 6.20 -10.13 19.85
C GLN A 87 7.56 -10.57 20.39
N ASP A 88 8.62 -10.30 19.63
CA ASP A 88 10.01 -10.63 20.00
C ASP A 88 10.60 -9.65 21.01
N GLY A 89 9.89 -8.54 21.31
CA GLY A 89 10.33 -7.54 22.26
C GLY A 89 11.61 -6.83 21.82
N LEU A 90 11.73 -6.50 20.53
CA LEU A 90 12.94 -5.87 20.00
C LEU A 90 13.27 -4.55 20.73
N PRO A 91 14.57 -4.23 20.93
CA PRO A 91 14.97 -2.96 21.52
C PRO A 91 14.44 -1.77 20.71
N GLY A 92 13.90 -0.77 21.41
CA GLY A 92 13.35 0.47 20.82
C GLY A 92 11.82 0.54 20.81
N THR A 93 11.13 -0.55 21.17
CA THR A 93 9.68 -0.56 21.45
C THR A 93 9.28 0.34 22.62
N SER A 94 10.23 0.69 23.49
CA SER A 94 10.10 1.76 24.48
C SER A 94 11.44 2.42 24.72
N GLY A 95 11.45 3.64 25.26
CA GLY A 95 12.68 4.37 25.51
C GLY A 95 12.47 5.69 26.25
N THR A 96 13.59 6.28 26.64
CA THR A 96 13.65 7.61 27.28
C THR A 96 14.50 8.54 26.43
N LEU A 97 13.99 9.73 26.13
CA LEU A 97 14.77 10.80 25.50
C LEU A 97 14.99 11.92 26.52
N ASN A 98 16.20 12.46 26.55
CA ASN A 98 16.58 13.54 27.46
C ASN A 98 16.88 14.80 26.65
N PHE A 99 16.28 15.91 27.05
CA PHE A 99 16.49 17.24 26.50
C PHE A 99 17.02 18.18 27.60
N PRO A 100 17.63 19.33 27.24
CA PRO A 100 18.16 20.26 28.24
C PRO A 100 17.12 20.78 29.25
N ASP A 101 15.86 20.91 28.82
CA ASP A 101 14.77 21.50 29.60
C ASP A 101 13.63 20.50 29.90
N GLY A 102 13.83 19.19 29.67
CA GLY A 102 12.81 18.17 29.92
C GLY A 102 13.23 16.78 29.44
N ASP A 103 12.38 15.79 29.69
CA ASP A 103 12.58 14.41 29.27
C ASP A 103 11.26 13.81 28.78
N CYS A 104 11.31 12.70 28.06
CA CYS A 104 10.12 11.92 27.75
C CYS A 104 10.37 10.43 27.85
N ASN A 105 9.33 9.69 28.23
CA ASN A 105 9.29 8.23 28.10
C ASN A 105 8.24 7.87 27.06
N TYR A 106 8.59 7.02 26.09
CA TYR A 106 7.65 6.52 25.09
C TYR A 106 7.56 5.00 25.11
N GLN A 107 6.42 4.48 24.66
CA GLN A 107 6.14 3.06 24.52
C GLN A 107 5.27 2.81 23.30
N ILE A 108 5.56 1.72 22.59
CA ILE A 108 4.81 1.19 21.46
C ILE A 108 4.21 -0.15 21.91
N GLY A 109 2.93 -0.36 21.62
CA GLY A 109 2.25 -1.61 21.89
C GLY A 109 1.28 -1.97 20.77
N PHE A 110 0.92 -3.25 20.70
CA PHE A 110 -0.23 -3.69 19.91
C PHE A 110 -1.52 -3.30 20.65
N PHE A 111 -2.51 -2.77 19.92
CA PHE A 111 -3.78 -2.33 20.49
C PHE A 111 -4.93 -3.26 20.11
N ALA A 112 -5.22 -3.37 18.82
CA ALA A 112 -6.33 -4.16 18.29
C ALA A 112 -6.15 -4.46 16.80
N PHE A 113 -7.09 -5.20 16.22
CA PHE A 113 -7.27 -5.25 14.77
C PHE A 113 -8.43 -4.34 14.34
N LEU A 114 -8.28 -3.68 13.20
CA LEU A 114 -9.39 -3.12 12.42
C LEU A 114 -9.59 -4.07 11.22
N GLY A 115 -10.62 -4.91 11.25
CA GLY A 115 -10.75 -6.02 10.31
C GLY A 115 -9.60 -7.02 10.48
N ALA A 116 -8.68 -7.03 9.50
CA ALA A 116 -7.45 -7.82 9.57
C ALA A 116 -6.19 -6.96 9.74
N ARG A 117 -6.32 -5.64 9.78
CA ARG A 117 -5.20 -4.71 9.87
C ARG A 117 -4.79 -4.45 11.32
N PRO A 118 -3.50 -4.61 11.67
CA PRO A 118 -3.01 -4.27 13.00
C PRO A 118 -3.13 -2.78 13.30
N VAL A 119 -3.62 -2.47 14.50
CA VAL A 119 -3.59 -1.13 15.09
C VAL A 119 -2.61 -1.15 16.26
N TYR A 120 -1.68 -0.21 16.23
CA TYR A 120 -0.68 -0.02 17.26
C TYR A 120 -1.05 1.18 18.12
N ARG A 121 -0.58 1.21 19.36
CA ARG A 121 -0.71 2.34 20.27
C ARG A 121 0.68 2.85 20.62
N VAL A 122 0.88 4.15 20.43
CA VAL A 122 2.06 4.88 20.85
C VAL A 122 1.66 5.79 22.00
N THR A 123 2.28 5.61 23.16
CA THR A 123 2.10 6.48 24.31
C THR A 123 3.43 7.15 24.62
N SER A 124 3.47 8.49 24.61
CA SER A 124 4.65 9.30 24.92
C SER A 124 4.31 10.30 26.01
N SER A 125 5.09 10.30 27.10
CA SER A 125 4.89 11.15 28.26
C SER A 125 6.09 12.05 28.48
N GLY A 126 5.98 13.32 28.09
CA GLY A 126 6.98 14.37 28.31
C GLY A 126 6.85 15.04 29.69
N GLN A 127 7.98 15.42 30.27
CA GLN A 127 8.10 16.04 31.59
C GLN A 127 9.04 17.24 31.55
N SER A 128 8.69 18.31 32.27
CA SER A 128 9.57 19.46 32.50
C SER A 128 9.19 20.14 33.82
N GLY A 129 10.08 20.05 34.81
CA GLY A 129 9.80 20.49 36.17
C GLY A 129 8.62 19.74 36.77
N ILE A 130 7.53 20.46 37.08
CA ILE A 130 6.29 19.88 37.63
C ILE A 130 5.25 19.54 36.54
N PHE A 131 5.51 19.90 35.28
CA PHE A 131 4.56 19.72 34.20
C PHE A 131 4.80 18.38 33.51
N ARG A 132 3.68 17.71 33.20
CA ARG A 132 3.66 16.45 32.48
C ARG A 132 2.61 16.50 31.40
N ARG A 133 2.96 16.03 30.20
CA ARG A 133 2.07 15.93 29.04
C ARG A 133 2.16 14.53 28.46
N THR A 134 1.03 13.97 28.06
CA THR A 134 0.97 12.65 27.44
C THR A 134 0.27 12.74 26.09
N VAL A 135 0.96 12.25 25.07
CA VAL A 135 0.44 11.99 23.73
C VAL A 135 0.14 10.49 23.65
N ASP A 136 -1.10 10.16 23.35
CA ASP A 136 -1.58 8.78 23.23
C ASP A 136 -2.30 8.61 21.91
N VAL A 137 -1.69 7.82 21.02
CA VAL A 137 -2.07 7.77 19.61
C VAL A 137 -2.22 6.34 19.17
N GLN A 138 -3.38 6.02 18.62
CA GLN A 138 -3.58 4.79 17.84
C GLN A 138 -3.11 5.05 16.41
N VAL A 139 -2.20 4.21 15.91
CA VAL A 139 -1.61 4.34 14.58
C VAL A 139 -1.75 3.05 13.79
N LEU A 140 -1.83 3.20 12.48
CA LEU A 140 -1.96 2.13 11.51
C LEU A 140 -0.97 2.38 10.37
N GLN A 141 -0.37 1.31 9.85
CA GLN A 141 0.62 1.41 8.77
C GLN A 141 -0.06 1.96 7.52
N ALA A 142 0.33 3.13 7.05
CA ALA A 142 -0.30 3.81 5.93
C ALA A 142 -0.40 2.88 4.73
N MET A 143 -1.55 2.90 4.07
CA MET A 143 -1.73 2.20 2.81
C MET A 143 -1.85 3.24 1.71
N SER A 144 -1.29 2.94 0.55
CA SER A 144 -1.68 3.61 -0.68
C SER A 144 -2.67 2.72 -1.44
N GLY A 145 -3.36 3.29 -2.42
CA GLY A 145 -4.05 2.47 -3.40
C GLY A 145 -3.05 1.74 -4.29
N TRP A 146 -1.95 2.41 -4.66
CA TRP A 146 -0.90 1.87 -5.51
C TRP A 146 0.50 2.26 -5.03
N ASP A 147 1.23 1.32 -4.42
CA ASP A 147 2.63 1.49 -4.01
C ASP A 147 3.56 0.89 -5.07
N MET A 148 4.46 1.71 -5.63
CA MET A 148 5.45 1.32 -6.64
C MET A 148 6.87 1.53 -6.12
N GLY A 149 7.65 0.47 -6.10
CA GLY A 149 9.08 0.56 -5.83
C GLY A 149 9.85 1.26 -6.96
N MET A 150 9.46 1.01 -8.21
CA MET A 150 10.07 1.66 -9.38
C MET A 150 9.07 1.80 -10.52
N CYS A 151 8.90 3.02 -11.06
CA CYS A 151 8.09 3.26 -12.28
C CYS A 151 8.85 2.91 -13.57
N ARG A 152 9.44 1.72 -13.59
CA ARG A 152 10.25 1.19 -14.69
C ARG A 152 9.91 -0.27 -14.89
N VAL A 153 10.32 -0.83 -16.01
CA VAL A 153 10.29 -2.27 -16.21
C VAL A 153 11.67 -2.76 -16.59
N ALA A 154 11.98 -3.99 -16.23
CA ALA A 154 13.26 -4.57 -16.56
C ALA A 154 13.42 -4.77 -18.09
N SER A 155 14.64 -4.56 -18.61
CA SER A 155 15.04 -4.77 -20.02
C SER A 155 16.14 -5.82 -20.19
N GLY A 156 16.76 -6.24 -19.10
CA GLY A 156 17.81 -7.24 -19.07
C GLY A 156 18.26 -7.49 -17.64
N VAL A 157 19.35 -8.23 -17.45
CA VAL A 157 19.78 -8.71 -16.12
C VAL A 157 20.04 -7.57 -15.14
N ASN A 158 20.57 -6.44 -15.60
CA ASN A 158 20.89 -5.28 -14.77
C ASN A 158 20.26 -3.98 -15.30
N GLY A 159 19.31 -4.09 -16.23
CA GLY A 159 18.81 -2.96 -17.00
C GLY A 159 17.32 -2.77 -16.79
N THR A 160 16.89 -1.51 -16.72
CA THR A 160 15.48 -1.11 -16.70
C THR A 160 15.24 0.04 -17.65
N TYR A 161 14.02 0.18 -18.15
CA TYR A 161 13.59 1.35 -18.91
C TYR A 161 12.31 1.95 -18.33
N PRO A 162 12.11 3.28 -18.50
CA PRO A 162 10.88 3.95 -18.09
C PRO A 162 9.63 3.34 -18.72
N VAL A 163 8.56 3.24 -17.94
CA VAL A 163 7.22 2.89 -18.48
C VAL A 163 6.30 4.07 -18.26
N ASN A 164 5.66 4.54 -19.32
CA ASN A 164 4.81 5.72 -19.25
C ASN A 164 3.40 5.37 -18.76
N PHE A 165 2.81 6.29 -17.99
CA PHE A 165 1.36 6.47 -17.96
C PHE A 165 0.94 7.17 -19.24
N ALA A 166 -0.04 6.62 -19.93
CA ALA A 166 -0.39 7.01 -21.30
C ALA A 166 -1.69 7.81 -21.37
N ASP A 167 -1.90 8.44 -22.52
CA ASP A 167 -3.11 9.18 -22.83
C ASP A 167 -4.36 8.30 -22.67
N GLY A 168 -5.41 8.86 -22.06
CA GLY A 168 -6.68 8.16 -21.85
C GLY A 168 -6.70 7.18 -20.67
N GLU A 169 -5.58 6.94 -19.98
CA GLU A 169 -5.57 6.10 -18.78
C GLU A 169 -6.24 6.82 -17.60
N ILE A 170 -6.97 6.06 -16.79
CA ILE A 170 -7.63 6.56 -15.58
C ILE A 170 -6.95 5.93 -14.38
N ILE A 171 -6.33 6.75 -13.54
CA ILE A 171 -5.69 6.36 -12.29
C ILE A 171 -6.45 6.99 -11.13
N ASP A 172 -7.52 6.31 -10.71
CA ASP A 172 -8.33 6.64 -9.53
C ASP A 172 -7.85 5.84 -8.31
N LEU A 173 -6.54 5.85 -8.06
CA LEU A 173 -5.86 5.19 -6.95
C LEU A 173 -4.82 6.15 -6.35
N PRO A 174 -4.73 6.30 -5.02
CA PRO A 174 -3.63 7.02 -4.42
C PRO A 174 -2.31 6.35 -4.79
N LEU A 175 -1.42 7.08 -5.45
CA LEU A 175 -0.18 6.56 -6.00
C LEU A 175 0.99 6.85 -5.07
N HIS A 176 1.94 5.95 -4.98
CA HIS A 176 3.21 6.20 -4.34
C HIS A 176 4.37 5.61 -5.13
N ILE A 177 5.44 6.39 -5.27
CA ILE A 177 6.61 6.00 -6.04
C ILE A 177 7.85 6.30 -5.21
N ASN A 178 8.68 5.29 -4.97
CA ASN A 178 9.94 5.47 -4.27
C ASN A 178 10.92 6.31 -5.09
N ASN A 179 11.88 6.94 -4.40
CA ASN A 179 12.97 7.64 -5.05
C ASN A 179 13.96 6.64 -5.68
N MET A 180 14.24 6.78 -6.98
CA MET A 180 15.20 5.90 -7.65
C MET A 180 16.67 6.25 -7.37
N ASN A 181 16.94 7.43 -6.81
CA ASN A 181 18.28 7.97 -6.57
C ASN A 181 19.13 8.00 -7.86
N ASP A 182 18.54 8.47 -8.97
CA ASP A 182 19.20 8.50 -10.28
C ASP A 182 20.11 9.75 -10.48
N ASN A 183 20.96 9.69 -11.50
CA ASN A 183 21.86 10.79 -11.87
C ASN A 183 22.06 10.84 -13.41
N PRO A 184 21.62 11.90 -14.11
CA PRO A 184 20.98 13.11 -13.58
C PRO A 184 19.63 12.82 -12.92
N ASP A 185 19.30 13.59 -11.89
CA ASP A 185 18.03 13.52 -11.13
C ASP A 185 16.86 13.93 -12.04
N ASN A 186 16.12 12.95 -12.53
CA ASN A 186 14.93 13.14 -13.37
C ASN A 186 13.66 12.85 -12.57
N ARG A 187 12.49 13.04 -13.18
CA ARG A 187 11.25 12.52 -12.58
C ARG A 187 11.28 11.00 -12.54
N ASP A 188 10.83 10.45 -11.42
CA ASP A 188 10.58 9.03 -11.24
C ASP A 188 9.19 8.60 -11.73
N ILE A 189 8.34 9.55 -12.10
CA ILE A 189 7.10 9.29 -12.84
C ILE A 189 7.21 9.69 -14.32
N TYR A 190 6.84 8.76 -15.19
CA TYR A 190 6.91 8.93 -16.64
C TYR A 190 5.51 8.99 -17.23
N ILE A 191 5.23 10.04 -18.01
CA ILE A 191 3.90 10.35 -18.51
C ILE A 191 4.01 10.73 -19.99
N ILE A 192 3.10 10.20 -20.81
CA ILE A 192 2.87 10.57 -22.21
C ILE A 192 1.39 10.88 -22.42
N GLY A 193 1.08 12.00 -23.08
CA GLY A 193 -0.30 12.45 -23.28
C GLY A 193 -0.93 13.00 -22.00
N SER A 194 -2.21 12.71 -21.78
CA SER A 194 -3.01 13.26 -20.69
C SER A 194 -3.75 12.14 -19.91
N PRO A 195 -3.03 11.26 -19.19
CA PRO A 195 -3.66 10.39 -18.19
C PRO A 195 -4.33 11.22 -17.10
N GLN A 196 -5.35 10.64 -16.46
CA GLN A 196 -6.08 11.25 -15.35
C GLN A 196 -5.60 10.66 -14.01
N PHE A 197 -4.93 11.46 -13.18
CA PHE A 197 -4.62 11.08 -11.80
C PHE A 197 -5.64 11.74 -10.86
N LEU A 198 -6.68 10.98 -10.51
CA LEU A 198 -7.82 11.52 -9.76
C LEU A 198 -7.58 11.56 -8.23
N GLN A 199 -6.62 10.77 -7.75
CA GLN A 199 -6.28 10.65 -6.33
C GLN A 199 -4.88 11.21 -6.05
N SER A 200 -4.55 11.38 -4.76
CA SER A 200 -3.25 11.89 -4.36
C SER A 200 -2.07 11.04 -4.85
N ALA A 201 -0.99 11.70 -5.28
CA ALA A 201 0.29 11.06 -5.60
C ALA A 201 1.36 11.42 -4.56
N ALA A 202 2.13 10.44 -4.12
CA ALA A 202 3.16 10.58 -3.10
C ALA A 202 4.51 10.14 -3.65
N MET A 203 5.43 11.07 -3.85
CA MET A 203 6.76 10.83 -4.39
C MET A 203 7.79 10.75 -3.26
N GLY A 204 8.66 9.74 -3.32
CA GLY A 204 9.82 9.65 -2.43
C GLY A 204 10.93 10.64 -2.76
N GLU A 205 10.91 11.19 -3.98
CA GLU A 205 11.85 12.19 -4.46
C GLU A 205 11.42 13.64 -4.16
N PRO A 206 12.38 14.60 -4.15
CA PRO A 206 12.07 16.03 -4.08
C PRO A 206 11.49 16.55 -5.40
N ARG A 207 10.72 17.65 -5.35
CA ARG A 207 10.19 18.32 -6.55
C ARG A 207 11.27 18.94 -7.44
N TYR A 208 12.27 19.54 -6.81
CA TYR A 208 13.31 20.31 -7.48
C TYR A 208 14.62 19.54 -7.52
N THR A 209 15.37 19.68 -8.61
CA THR A 209 16.74 19.17 -8.67
C THR A 209 17.66 19.96 -7.74
N ALA A 210 18.89 19.49 -7.55
CA ALA A 210 19.93 20.24 -6.82
C ALA A 210 20.24 21.63 -7.41
N GLN A 211 19.88 21.88 -8.67
CA GLN A 211 20.02 23.18 -9.35
C GLN A 211 18.70 23.99 -9.35
N GLU A 212 17.74 23.64 -8.48
CA GLU A 212 16.43 24.30 -8.32
C GLU A 212 15.53 24.23 -9.57
N SER A 213 15.79 23.29 -10.48
CA SER A 213 14.91 23.06 -11.63
C SER A 213 13.69 22.25 -11.21
N ASP A 214 12.49 22.71 -11.55
CA ASP A 214 11.23 22.00 -11.26
C ASP A 214 11.04 20.83 -12.23
N LYS A 215 11.24 19.60 -11.74
CA LYS A 215 11.08 18.36 -12.51
C LYS A 215 9.63 18.18 -13.00
N TYR A 216 8.65 18.75 -12.27
CA TYR A 216 7.23 18.47 -12.41
C TYR A 216 6.43 19.55 -13.15
N SER A 217 7.06 20.68 -13.48
CA SER A 217 6.41 21.86 -14.09
C SER A 217 5.51 21.55 -15.30
N GLY A 218 5.86 20.55 -16.12
CA GLY A 218 5.08 20.17 -17.31
C GLY A 218 3.98 19.12 -17.11
N VAL A 219 3.82 18.56 -15.90
CA VAL A 219 2.87 17.47 -15.62
C VAL A 219 2.06 17.67 -14.34
N ILE A 220 2.37 18.69 -13.54
CA ILE A 220 1.74 18.91 -12.24
C ILE A 220 0.21 19.09 -12.33
N ASP A 221 -0.27 19.65 -13.44
CA ASP A 221 -1.69 19.88 -13.70
C ASP A 221 -2.47 18.59 -14.02
N LEU A 222 -1.79 17.44 -14.17
CA LEU A 222 -2.43 16.14 -14.37
C LEU A 222 -2.86 15.47 -13.05
N PHE A 223 -2.45 16.01 -11.90
CA PHE A 223 -2.69 15.43 -10.57
C PHE A 223 -3.83 16.16 -9.84
N ASP A 224 -5.07 15.81 -10.16
CA ASP A 224 -6.27 16.42 -9.58
C ASP A 224 -6.34 16.23 -8.06
N GLY A 225 -5.91 15.06 -7.56
CA GLY A 225 -5.84 14.75 -6.14
C GLY A 225 -4.63 15.35 -5.41
N GLY A 226 -3.78 16.10 -6.12
CA GLY A 226 -2.55 16.70 -5.61
C GLY A 226 -1.35 15.74 -5.57
N ILE A 227 -0.16 16.33 -5.50
CA ILE A 227 1.12 15.62 -5.43
C ILE A 227 1.93 16.07 -4.21
N TYR A 228 2.47 15.10 -3.47
CA TYR A 228 3.28 15.28 -2.26
C TYR A 228 4.68 14.73 -2.51
N PHE A 229 5.72 15.47 -2.11
CA PHE A 229 7.12 15.10 -2.31
C PHE A 229 7.78 14.69 -1.00
N ASP A 230 9.00 14.16 -1.06
CA ASP A 230 9.82 13.82 0.10
C ASP A 230 9.12 12.84 1.07
N GLN A 231 8.36 11.90 0.51
CA GLN A 231 7.68 10.87 1.29
C GLN A 231 8.63 9.70 1.59
N PRO A 232 8.49 9.00 2.74
CA PRO A 232 9.29 7.80 3.00
C PRO A 232 9.01 6.70 1.95
N ASP A 233 10.05 6.02 1.50
CA ASP A 233 9.93 4.91 0.55
C ASP A 233 9.10 3.74 1.12
N SER A 234 8.34 3.10 0.24
CA SER A 234 7.72 1.79 0.46
C SER A 234 8.79 0.69 0.52
N LYS A 235 8.56 -0.33 1.36
CA LYS A 235 9.46 -1.49 1.52
C LYS A 235 9.08 -2.66 0.61
N ILE A 236 8.26 -2.44 -0.42
CA ILE A 236 7.94 -3.49 -1.39
C ILE A 236 9.19 -4.05 -2.09
N THR A 237 10.27 -3.26 -2.19
CA THR A 237 11.57 -3.70 -2.74
C THR A 237 12.45 -4.43 -1.72
N ASP A 238 12.07 -4.47 -0.44
CA ASP A 238 12.79 -5.22 0.60
C ASP A 238 12.32 -6.68 0.62
N GLU A 239 13.10 -7.54 -0.05
CA GLU A 239 12.86 -8.97 -0.16
C GLU A 239 12.69 -9.65 1.20
N ALA A 240 13.43 -9.24 2.22
CA ALA A 240 13.31 -9.82 3.55
C ALA A 240 11.97 -9.47 4.21
N SER A 241 11.50 -8.23 4.04
CA SER A 241 10.16 -7.82 4.51
C SER A 241 9.04 -8.63 3.83
N VAL A 242 9.15 -8.87 2.52
CA VAL A 242 8.19 -9.72 1.79
C VAL A 242 8.27 -11.17 2.28
N GLN A 243 9.46 -11.74 2.37
CA GLN A 243 9.68 -13.13 2.78
C GLN A 243 9.11 -13.41 4.17
N THR A 244 9.40 -12.56 5.17
CA THR A 244 8.86 -12.73 6.54
C THR A 244 7.33 -12.77 6.56
N LYS A 245 6.67 -11.94 5.75
CA LYS A 245 5.21 -11.90 5.70
C LYS A 245 4.62 -13.11 4.96
N VAL A 246 5.28 -13.58 3.91
CA VAL A 246 4.93 -14.83 3.20
C VAL A 246 5.09 -16.03 4.11
N ASP A 247 6.19 -16.12 4.88
CA ASP A 247 6.41 -17.19 5.85
C ASP A 247 5.33 -17.21 6.93
N ARG A 248 4.99 -16.04 7.49
CA ARG A 248 3.89 -15.92 8.45
C ARG A 248 2.56 -16.38 7.86
N PHE A 249 2.27 -16.02 6.61
CA PHE A 249 1.06 -16.45 5.92
C PHE A 249 1.03 -17.97 5.72
N ARG A 250 2.13 -18.57 5.25
CA ARG A 250 2.29 -20.02 5.13
C ARG A 250 2.01 -20.69 6.47
N ASP A 251 2.62 -20.18 7.53
CA ASP A 251 2.56 -20.79 8.86
C ASP A 251 1.16 -20.68 9.49
N SER A 252 0.38 -19.64 9.15
CA SER A 252 -1.03 -19.54 9.55
C SER A 252 -1.99 -20.36 8.68
N THR A 253 -1.65 -20.63 7.42
CA THR A 253 -2.53 -21.33 6.47
C THR A 253 -2.81 -22.76 6.95
N LYS A 254 -4.04 -23.27 6.86
CA LYS A 254 -4.30 -24.68 7.24
C LYS A 254 -3.57 -25.63 6.29
N ALA A 255 -3.06 -26.75 6.80
CA ALA A 255 -2.22 -27.67 6.04
C ALA A 255 -2.83 -28.13 4.69
N GLN A 256 -4.14 -28.37 4.64
CA GLN A 256 -4.86 -28.77 3.42
C GLN A 256 -4.93 -27.68 2.32
N PHE A 257 -4.61 -26.43 2.65
CA PHE A 257 -4.53 -25.31 1.71
C PHE A 257 -3.08 -24.83 1.52
N ARG A 258 -2.09 -25.62 1.95
CA ARG A 258 -0.67 -25.44 1.63
C ARG A 258 -0.32 -26.41 0.51
N LEU A 259 -0.07 -25.89 -0.69
CA LEU A 259 0.12 -26.68 -1.90
C LEU A 259 1.56 -26.53 -2.39
N THR A 260 2.13 -27.60 -2.92
CA THR A 260 3.48 -27.61 -3.52
C THR A 260 3.37 -28.38 -4.84
N PRO A 261 3.05 -27.71 -5.95
CA PRO A 261 2.84 -28.37 -7.23
C PRO A 261 4.16 -28.94 -7.77
N SER A 262 4.10 -30.17 -8.31
CA SER A 262 5.26 -30.85 -8.89
C SER A 262 5.32 -30.75 -10.41
N GLY A 263 4.18 -30.64 -11.11
CA GLY A 263 4.09 -30.35 -12.56
C GLY A 263 4.94 -31.30 -13.43
N THR A 264 4.40 -32.48 -13.75
CA THR A 264 5.19 -33.59 -14.31
C THR A 264 4.94 -33.88 -15.80
N ALA A 265 4.11 -33.07 -16.49
CA ALA A 265 3.81 -33.32 -17.89
C ALA A 265 5.09 -33.25 -18.74
N PRO A 266 5.37 -34.23 -19.62
CA PRO A 266 6.59 -34.30 -20.42
C PRO A 266 6.52 -33.36 -21.65
N ILE A 267 6.32 -32.08 -21.40
CA ILE A 267 6.32 -31.00 -22.40
C ILE A 267 7.58 -30.15 -22.30
N THR A 268 7.81 -29.30 -23.29
CA THR A 268 8.98 -28.40 -23.28
C THR A 268 8.74 -27.19 -22.36
N ASN A 269 9.79 -26.70 -21.71
CA ASN A 269 9.72 -25.61 -20.73
C ASN A 269 8.57 -25.74 -19.70
N PRO A 270 8.45 -26.88 -19.00
CA PRO A 270 7.38 -27.08 -18.05
C PRO A 270 7.58 -26.21 -16.79
N ASN A 271 6.50 -25.63 -16.27
CA ASN A 271 6.48 -24.95 -14.99
C ASN A 271 5.34 -25.53 -14.13
N SER A 272 5.66 -25.97 -12.92
CA SER A 272 4.68 -26.54 -12.00
C SER A 272 3.76 -25.46 -11.44
N ALA A 273 2.45 -25.74 -11.41
CA ALA A 273 1.46 -24.78 -10.95
C ALA A 273 0.26 -25.44 -10.26
N VAL A 274 -0.50 -24.62 -9.54
CA VAL A 274 -1.86 -24.91 -9.07
C VAL A 274 -2.83 -24.05 -9.88
N GLN A 275 -3.92 -24.64 -10.37
CA GLN A 275 -5.03 -23.87 -10.93
C GLN A 275 -6.09 -23.63 -9.84
N LEU A 276 -6.58 -22.40 -9.76
CA LEU A 276 -7.67 -21.98 -8.89
C LEU A 276 -8.81 -21.42 -9.74
N GLU A 277 -9.98 -22.05 -9.63
CA GLU A 277 -11.18 -21.66 -10.36
C GLU A 277 -12.23 -21.27 -9.33
N PHE A 278 -12.50 -19.98 -9.21
CA PHE A 278 -13.47 -19.44 -8.26
C PHE A 278 -14.86 -19.42 -8.87
N PHE A 279 -15.88 -19.80 -8.11
CA PHE A 279 -17.24 -19.81 -8.60
C PHE A 279 -18.27 -19.73 -7.47
N VAL A 280 -19.54 -19.48 -7.83
CA VAL A 280 -20.64 -19.34 -6.87
C VAL A 280 -21.75 -20.32 -7.19
N GLU A 281 -21.91 -21.32 -6.32
CA GLU A 281 -22.96 -22.34 -6.45
C GLU A 281 -23.93 -22.27 -5.26
N GLY A 282 -25.23 -22.15 -5.54
CA GLY A 282 -26.25 -22.08 -4.49
C GLY A 282 -26.07 -20.90 -3.54
N GLY A 283 -25.44 -19.81 -4.01
CA GLY A 283 -25.12 -18.64 -3.18
C GLY A 283 -23.93 -18.83 -2.24
N VAL A 284 -23.18 -19.93 -2.36
CA VAL A 284 -21.97 -20.21 -1.57
C VAL A 284 -20.74 -20.04 -2.46
N GLY A 285 -19.73 -19.33 -1.95
CA GLY A 285 -18.44 -19.19 -2.63
C GLY A 285 -17.61 -20.46 -2.54
N LYS A 286 -17.13 -20.92 -3.69
CA LYS A 286 -16.31 -22.13 -3.82
C LYS A 286 -15.07 -21.84 -4.64
N VAL A 287 -14.06 -22.68 -4.43
CA VAL A 287 -12.86 -22.73 -5.25
C VAL A 287 -12.62 -24.18 -5.66
N ARG A 288 -12.50 -24.43 -6.97
CA ARG A 288 -11.97 -25.68 -7.50
C ARG A 288 -10.46 -25.52 -7.59
N ILE A 289 -9.75 -26.40 -6.90
CA ILE A 289 -8.30 -26.43 -6.80
C ILE A 289 -7.84 -27.62 -7.62
N THR A 290 -7.09 -27.38 -8.68
CA THR A 290 -6.39 -28.43 -9.45
C THR A 290 -4.90 -28.32 -9.15
N ASN A 291 -4.40 -29.21 -8.30
CA ASN A 291 -2.99 -29.28 -7.97
C ASN A 291 -2.19 -30.00 -9.09
N ASN A 292 -0.86 -29.86 -9.06
CA ASN A 292 0.05 -30.54 -9.99
C ASN A 292 -0.19 -30.24 -11.49
N CYS A 293 -0.73 -29.06 -11.82
CA CYS A 293 -0.78 -28.58 -13.19
C CYS A 293 0.63 -28.35 -13.74
N THR A 294 0.78 -28.49 -15.05
CA THR A 294 2.02 -28.17 -15.77
C THR A 294 1.74 -27.07 -16.79
N VAL A 295 2.33 -25.89 -16.57
CA VAL A 295 2.27 -24.77 -17.51
C VAL A 295 3.37 -24.94 -18.57
N ARG A 296 2.96 -24.92 -19.83
CA ARG A 296 3.84 -24.74 -20.98
C ARG A 296 4.37 -23.31 -20.98
N GLY A 297 5.67 -23.15 -20.77
CA GLY A 297 6.33 -21.85 -20.91
C GLY A 297 6.81 -21.58 -22.34
N PHE A 298 6.37 -20.50 -22.96
CA PHE A 298 6.87 -20.06 -24.25
C PHE A 298 8.21 -19.32 -24.15
N GLN A 299 9.17 -19.76 -24.98
CA GLN A 299 10.43 -19.07 -25.23
C GLN A 299 10.98 -19.45 -26.62
N GLN A 300 11.33 -18.46 -27.44
CA GLN A 300 12.11 -18.70 -28.67
C GLN A 300 13.61 -18.55 -28.40
N ASN A 301 14.39 -19.45 -29.00
CA ASN A 301 15.84 -19.35 -28.99
C ASN A 301 16.30 -18.08 -29.74
N ASN A 302 17.15 -17.29 -29.10
CA ASN A 302 17.81 -16.10 -29.66
C ASN A 302 16.94 -14.84 -29.85
N VAL A 303 15.72 -14.78 -29.28
CA VAL A 303 14.89 -13.57 -29.34
C VAL A 303 14.75 -12.96 -27.94
N ASN A 304 15.26 -11.74 -27.75
CA ASN A 304 15.15 -11.00 -26.48
C ASN A 304 13.71 -10.54 -26.13
N ARG A 305 12.70 -11.01 -26.87
CA ARG A 305 11.31 -10.55 -26.83
C ARG A 305 10.32 -11.65 -26.45
N THR A 306 10.77 -12.88 -26.23
CA THR A 306 9.94 -14.06 -25.93
C THR A 306 10.19 -14.58 -24.51
N TRP A 307 10.49 -13.68 -23.60
CA TRP A 307 10.58 -13.91 -22.17
C TRP A 307 10.15 -12.63 -21.50
N ASP A 308 9.67 -12.75 -20.27
CA ASP A 308 9.47 -11.59 -19.42
C ASP A 308 10.46 -11.65 -18.26
N LEU A 309 10.52 -10.57 -17.48
CA LEU A 309 11.48 -10.41 -16.39
C LEU A 309 10.79 -10.30 -15.06
N ARG A 310 11.43 -10.90 -14.08
CA ARG A 310 11.15 -10.67 -12.67
C ARG A 310 12.45 -10.37 -11.95
N ILE A 311 12.35 -9.77 -10.78
CA ILE A 311 13.46 -9.57 -9.86
C ILE A 311 14.03 -10.95 -9.52
N GLN A 312 15.34 -11.08 -9.64
CA GLN A 312 16.05 -12.26 -9.21
C GLN A 312 16.07 -12.30 -7.68
N SER A 313 15.60 -13.40 -7.08
CA SER A 313 15.65 -13.58 -5.64
C SER A 313 17.09 -13.50 -5.11
N GLY A 314 17.27 -12.87 -3.95
CA GLY A 314 18.54 -12.57 -3.31
C GLY A 314 19.26 -11.34 -3.89
N SER A 315 18.70 -10.66 -4.90
CA SER A 315 19.35 -9.50 -5.51
C SER A 315 19.02 -8.16 -4.86
N GLY A 316 18.09 -8.13 -3.90
CA GLY A 316 17.61 -6.89 -3.28
C GLY A 316 16.98 -5.93 -4.31
N GLY A 317 16.30 -6.46 -5.34
CA GLY A 317 15.63 -5.66 -6.37
C GLY A 317 16.56 -5.11 -7.48
N THR A 318 17.85 -5.45 -7.47
CA THR A 318 18.84 -4.85 -8.38
C THR A 318 19.14 -5.69 -9.62
N ARG A 319 18.76 -6.97 -9.63
CA ARG A 319 18.97 -7.88 -10.77
C ARG A 319 17.67 -8.52 -11.19
N TYR A 320 17.60 -8.87 -12.47
CA TYR A 320 16.43 -9.45 -13.08
C TYR A 320 16.77 -10.76 -13.77
N GLU A 321 15.87 -11.72 -13.66
CA GLU A 321 15.96 -13.01 -14.34
C GLU A 321 14.82 -13.17 -15.34
N ARG A 322 15.13 -13.90 -16.40
CA ARG A 322 14.16 -14.22 -17.45
C ARG A 322 13.30 -15.39 -16.98
N TYR A 323 12.01 -15.30 -17.23
CA TYR A 323 11.10 -16.44 -17.09
C TYR A 323 10.30 -16.64 -18.37
N ASN A 324 9.83 -17.87 -18.55
CA ASN A 324 9.06 -18.25 -19.72
C ASN A 324 7.66 -17.64 -19.63
N ILE A 325 7.17 -17.14 -20.75
CA ILE A 325 5.83 -16.56 -20.83
C ILE A 325 4.80 -17.70 -20.75
N TYR A 326 3.70 -17.49 -20.06
CA TYR A 326 2.60 -18.43 -20.03
C TYR A 326 2.04 -18.67 -21.45
N ALA A 327 1.95 -19.93 -21.87
CA ALA A 327 1.32 -20.31 -23.14
C ALA A 327 0.00 -21.04 -22.92
N TYR A 328 0.06 -22.21 -22.27
CA TYR A 328 -1.09 -23.00 -21.89
C TYR A 328 -0.73 -23.87 -20.69
N HIS A 329 -1.69 -24.62 -20.16
CA HIS A 329 -1.41 -25.58 -19.11
C HIS A 329 -2.17 -26.88 -19.30
N LEU A 330 -1.63 -27.92 -18.66
CA LEU A 330 -2.18 -29.26 -18.63
C LEU A 330 -2.46 -29.66 -17.18
N MET A 331 -3.48 -30.47 -16.98
CA MET A 331 -3.70 -31.20 -15.73
C MET A 331 -3.57 -32.71 -15.94
N PRO A 332 -3.34 -33.50 -14.88
CA PRO A 332 -3.47 -34.95 -14.96
C PRO A 332 -4.89 -35.34 -15.41
N ALA A 333 -5.01 -36.23 -16.39
CA ALA A 333 -6.31 -36.64 -16.92
C ALA A 333 -7.17 -37.43 -15.90
N ASP A 334 -6.56 -37.87 -14.80
CA ASP A 334 -7.22 -38.53 -13.67
C ASP A 334 -7.25 -37.63 -12.42
N ALA A 335 -7.11 -36.30 -12.56
CA ALA A 335 -7.03 -35.38 -11.43
C ALA A 335 -8.26 -35.46 -10.50
N ASP A 336 -9.47 -35.63 -11.05
CA ASP A 336 -10.69 -35.82 -10.25
C ASP A 336 -10.69 -37.17 -9.51
N ALA A 337 -10.19 -38.23 -10.13
CA ALA A 337 -10.18 -39.57 -9.56
C ALA A 337 -9.11 -39.74 -8.46
N THR A 338 -8.00 -39.04 -8.59
CA THR A 338 -6.87 -39.05 -7.64
C THR A 338 -7.04 -38.03 -6.51
N GLY A 339 -7.98 -37.09 -6.65
CA GLY A 339 -8.20 -36.00 -5.69
C GLY A 339 -7.24 -34.82 -5.84
N GLU A 340 -6.42 -34.81 -6.90
CA GLU A 340 -5.60 -33.65 -7.28
C GLU A 340 -6.48 -32.46 -7.68
N ARG A 341 -7.68 -32.74 -8.23
CA ARG A 341 -8.75 -31.76 -8.40
C ARG A 341 -9.78 -31.92 -7.30
N SER A 342 -10.06 -30.84 -6.58
CA SER A 342 -11.07 -30.85 -5.52
C SER A 342 -11.80 -29.52 -5.42
N VAL A 343 -13.07 -29.55 -5.01
CA VAL A 343 -13.88 -28.36 -4.75
C VAL A 343 -13.93 -28.10 -3.25
N GLN A 344 -13.57 -26.89 -2.85
CA GLN A 344 -13.55 -26.45 -1.46
C GLN A 344 -14.51 -25.26 -1.28
N ILE A 345 -15.20 -25.21 -0.14
CA ILE A 345 -15.96 -24.02 0.24
C ILE A 345 -14.97 -23.00 0.80
N ILE A 346 -15.06 -21.75 0.36
CA ILE A 346 -14.11 -20.69 0.73
C ILE A 346 -13.97 -20.57 2.27
N ASP A 347 -15.07 -20.60 3.02
CA ASP A 347 -15.06 -20.51 4.48
C ASP A 347 -14.30 -21.65 5.18
N GLN A 348 -14.11 -22.81 4.54
CA GLN A 348 -13.31 -23.90 5.11
C GLN A 348 -11.83 -23.53 5.19
N SER A 349 -11.37 -22.60 4.35
CA SER A 349 -10.00 -22.06 4.39
C SER A 349 -9.78 -20.99 5.46
N TYR A 350 -10.84 -20.59 6.19
CA TYR A 350 -10.74 -19.44 7.08
C TYR A 350 -9.85 -19.70 8.28
N VAL A 351 -8.96 -18.76 8.55
CA VAL A 351 -8.12 -18.70 9.75
C VAL A 351 -8.28 -17.36 10.44
N THR A 352 -8.01 -17.32 11.74
CA THR A 352 -8.01 -16.12 12.57
C THR A 352 -6.60 -15.87 13.07
N GLN A 353 -6.12 -14.62 13.01
CA GLN A 353 -4.87 -14.25 13.67
C GLN A 353 -5.12 -13.85 15.10
N SER A 354 -4.26 -14.32 16.00
CA SER A 354 -4.31 -14.01 17.42
C SER A 354 -2.99 -13.39 17.89
N ILE A 355 -3.05 -12.24 18.57
CA ILE A 355 -1.92 -11.62 19.26
C ILE A 355 -2.32 -11.35 20.70
N GLY A 356 -1.72 -12.11 21.62
CA GLY A 356 -2.17 -12.11 23.01
C GLY A 356 -3.61 -12.61 23.10
N SER A 357 -4.52 -11.77 23.60
CA SER A 357 -5.96 -12.07 23.74
C SER A 357 -6.83 -11.41 22.66
N VAL A 358 -6.23 -10.84 21.62
CA VAL A 358 -6.95 -10.09 20.58
C VAL A 358 -6.89 -10.86 19.27
N GLU A 359 -8.04 -10.98 18.63
CA GLU A 359 -8.23 -11.76 17.40
C GLU A 359 -8.65 -10.85 16.23
N SER A 360 -8.18 -11.18 15.02
CA SER A 360 -8.62 -10.55 13.78
C SER A 360 -9.96 -11.10 13.31
N GLU A 361 -10.58 -10.46 12.32
CA GLU A 361 -11.63 -11.14 11.55
C GLU A 361 -11.05 -12.39 10.84
N PRO A 362 -11.84 -13.47 10.72
CA PRO A 362 -11.41 -14.66 10.00
C PRO A 362 -11.37 -14.41 8.49
N GLY A 363 -10.48 -15.13 7.80
CA GLY A 363 -10.32 -15.02 6.36
C GLY A 363 -9.68 -16.21 5.69
N GLY A 364 -10.07 -16.49 4.44
CA GLY A 364 -9.62 -17.64 3.68
C GLY A 364 -8.19 -17.56 3.19
N GLN A 365 -7.40 -18.61 3.42
CA GLN A 365 -6.00 -18.63 2.99
C GLN A 365 -5.71 -19.82 2.09
N ILE A 366 -5.04 -19.56 0.97
CA ILE A 366 -4.39 -20.56 0.13
C ILE A 366 -2.93 -20.15 -0.05
N TYR A 367 -2.02 -21.05 0.30
CA TYR A 367 -0.59 -20.87 0.10
C TYR A 367 -0.10 -21.88 -0.93
N VAL A 368 0.64 -21.41 -1.93
CA VAL A 368 1.24 -22.23 -2.98
C VAL A 368 2.74 -21.98 -3.02
N ASP A 369 3.51 -23.03 -2.74
CA ASP A 369 4.96 -23.03 -2.97
C ASP A 369 5.26 -23.37 -4.44
N GLY A 370 4.94 -22.42 -5.32
CA GLY A 370 5.04 -22.57 -6.76
C GLY A 370 4.22 -21.50 -7.48
N ASN A 371 3.86 -21.79 -8.74
CA ASN A 371 3.05 -20.88 -9.53
C ASN A 371 1.55 -21.14 -9.36
N VAL A 372 0.73 -20.14 -9.67
CA VAL A 372 -0.73 -20.21 -9.61
C VAL A 372 -1.32 -19.71 -10.93
N ILE A 373 -2.36 -20.39 -11.38
CA ILE A 373 -3.21 -19.99 -12.50
C ILE A 373 -4.58 -19.66 -11.89
N ILE A 374 -5.16 -18.52 -12.25
CA ILE A 374 -6.50 -18.13 -11.82
C ILE A 374 -7.36 -17.83 -13.04
N GLY A 375 -8.49 -18.52 -13.14
CA GLY A 375 -9.44 -18.39 -14.24
C GLY A 375 -9.93 -19.76 -14.72
N SER A 376 -11.10 -19.77 -15.33
CA SER A 376 -11.74 -20.98 -15.84
C SER A 376 -12.33 -20.79 -17.23
N GLY A 377 -12.12 -21.76 -18.12
CA GLY A 377 -12.89 -21.88 -19.37
C GLY A 377 -14.08 -22.84 -19.26
N ASP A 378 -14.38 -23.34 -18.05
CA ASP A 378 -15.39 -24.37 -17.84
C ASP A 378 -16.78 -23.76 -17.63
N SER A 379 -17.51 -23.60 -18.75
CA SER A 379 -18.89 -23.11 -18.76
C SER A 379 -19.88 -23.90 -17.90
N ALA A 380 -19.52 -25.09 -17.41
CA ALA A 380 -20.34 -25.85 -16.47
C ALA A 380 -20.25 -25.33 -15.02
N LEU A 381 -19.25 -24.52 -14.68
CA LEU A 381 -19.15 -23.91 -13.36
C LEU A 381 -20.16 -22.75 -13.19
N PRO A 382 -21.10 -22.86 -12.25
CA PRO A 382 -22.10 -21.80 -12.05
C PRO A 382 -21.44 -20.55 -11.48
N GLY A 383 -21.65 -19.41 -12.14
CA GLY A 383 -21.07 -18.15 -11.71
C GLY A 383 -19.54 -18.21 -11.63
N GLN A 384 -18.90 -18.82 -12.62
CA GLN A 384 -17.45 -18.86 -12.75
C GLN A 384 -16.81 -17.46 -12.67
N ASP A 385 -15.56 -17.47 -12.26
CA ASP A 385 -14.68 -16.32 -12.09
C ASP A 385 -15.24 -15.24 -11.14
N LYS A 386 -16.09 -15.68 -10.20
CA LYS A 386 -16.66 -14.86 -9.12
C LYS A 386 -16.15 -15.28 -7.76
N ILE A 387 -15.73 -14.29 -6.98
CA ILE A 387 -15.30 -14.47 -5.59
C ILE A 387 -16.46 -14.15 -4.65
N LYS A 388 -16.84 -15.12 -3.82
CA LYS A 388 -17.78 -14.90 -2.72
C LYS A 388 -17.18 -15.35 -1.39
N GLY A 389 -17.06 -14.42 -0.45
CA GLY A 389 -16.26 -14.53 0.76
C GLY A 389 -14.97 -13.73 0.67
N LYS A 390 -14.14 -13.85 1.70
CA LYS A 390 -12.84 -13.18 1.76
C LYS A 390 -11.72 -14.21 1.57
N MET A 391 -10.88 -14.03 0.55
CA MET A 391 -9.82 -14.99 0.17
C MET A 391 -8.49 -14.28 -0.11
N THR A 392 -7.38 -14.83 0.39
CA THR A 392 -6.03 -14.45 -0.02
C THR A 392 -5.29 -15.67 -0.56
N VAL A 393 -4.70 -15.50 -1.73
CA VAL A 393 -3.82 -16.46 -2.38
C VAL A 393 -2.39 -15.94 -2.32
N VAL A 394 -1.48 -16.72 -1.75
CA VAL A 394 -0.04 -16.41 -1.72
C VAL A 394 0.72 -17.45 -2.52
N ALA A 395 1.57 -17.00 -3.43
CA ALA A 395 2.42 -17.83 -4.27
C ALA A 395 3.91 -17.44 -4.10
N THR A 396 4.79 -18.43 -3.93
CA THR A 396 6.25 -18.20 -3.99
C THR A 396 6.74 -18.00 -5.44
N GLY A 397 5.96 -18.47 -6.42
CA GLY A 397 6.18 -18.25 -7.85
C GLY A 397 5.34 -17.12 -8.42
N ASN A 398 4.93 -17.31 -9.67
CA ASN A 398 4.10 -16.38 -10.43
C ASN A 398 2.61 -16.66 -10.20
N ILE A 399 1.76 -15.63 -10.29
CA ILE A 399 0.30 -15.76 -10.41
C ILE A 399 -0.11 -15.27 -11.79
N TRP A 400 -0.71 -16.15 -12.58
CA TRP A 400 -1.25 -15.85 -13.90
C TRP A 400 -2.76 -15.73 -13.83
N VAL A 401 -3.28 -14.53 -14.11
CA VAL A 401 -4.70 -14.24 -14.22
C VAL A 401 -5.09 -14.43 -15.69
N ALA A 402 -5.85 -15.49 -15.93
CA ALA A 402 -6.19 -15.98 -17.27
C ALA A 402 -7.66 -15.72 -17.66
N ASP A 403 -8.44 -15.09 -16.78
CA ASP A 403 -9.79 -14.60 -17.06
C ASP A 403 -10.14 -13.44 -16.09
N SER A 404 -11.24 -12.72 -16.34
CA SER A 404 -11.73 -11.67 -15.44
C SER A 404 -12.10 -12.26 -14.11
N ILE A 405 -11.70 -11.64 -13.00
CA ILE A 405 -12.06 -12.07 -11.65
C ILE A 405 -12.81 -10.93 -10.98
N VAL A 406 -14.07 -11.17 -10.63
CA VAL A 406 -14.95 -10.17 -10.02
C VAL A 406 -15.49 -10.63 -8.67
N ALA A 407 -15.80 -9.69 -7.79
CA ALA A 407 -16.53 -9.98 -6.56
C ALA A 407 -17.99 -10.39 -6.90
N ASP A 408 -18.55 -11.34 -6.17
CA ASP A 408 -19.99 -11.56 -6.17
C ASP A 408 -20.71 -10.38 -5.47
N GLY A 409 -22.00 -10.19 -5.73
CA GLY A 409 -22.82 -9.21 -5.00
C GLY A 409 -22.94 -7.82 -5.66
N ALA A 410 -23.24 -6.82 -4.84
CA ALA A 410 -23.62 -5.49 -5.30
C ALA A 410 -22.41 -4.68 -5.80
N HIS A 411 -22.64 -3.93 -6.88
CA HIS A 411 -21.70 -3.00 -7.48
C HIS A 411 -22.40 -1.66 -7.70
N ASP A 412 -21.65 -0.56 -7.66
CA ASP A 412 -22.13 0.78 -7.93
C ASP A 412 -22.31 1.03 -9.45
N ALA A 413 -22.72 2.25 -9.81
CA ALA A 413 -22.93 2.61 -11.22
C ALA A 413 -21.65 2.62 -12.07
N GLY A 414 -20.46 2.73 -11.44
CA GLY A 414 -19.15 2.57 -12.10
C GLY A 414 -18.68 1.11 -12.14
N GLY A 415 -19.52 0.20 -11.64
CA GLY A 415 -19.22 -1.21 -11.51
C GLY A 415 -18.23 -1.52 -10.39
N LYS A 416 -17.88 -0.58 -9.50
CA LYS A 416 -17.04 -0.90 -8.33
C LYS A 416 -17.86 -1.67 -7.31
N PRO A 417 -17.31 -2.67 -6.62
CA PRO A 417 -18.01 -3.28 -5.49
C PRO A 417 -18.46 -2.21 -4.49
N THR A 418 -19.71 -2.28 -4.02
CA THR A 418 -20.23 -1.32 -3.05
C THR A 418 -19.55 -1.49 -1.68
N MET A 419 -19.51 -0.44 -0.86
CA MET A 419 -18.85 -0.49 0.47
C MET A 419 -19.41 -1.57 1.41
N ASP A 420 -20.66 -1.99 1.22
CA ASP A 420 -21.32 -3.07 1.97
C ASP A 420 -21.12 -4.46 1.36
N ASN A 421 -20.51 -4.57 0.18
CA ASN A 421 -20.14 -5.84 -0.40
C ASN A 421 -18.99 -6.46 0.42
N PRO A 422 -19.16 -7.65 1.03
CA PRO A 422 -18.16 -8.23 1.92
C PRO A 422 -17.07 -9.01 1.18
N ASN A 423 -17.21 -9.21 -0.14
CA ASN A 423 -16.37 -10.11 -0.91
C ASN A 423 -15.08 -9.43 -1.34
N VAL A 424 -13.96 -10.11 -1.10
CA VAL A 424 -12.60 -9.57 -1.30
C VAL A 424 -11.65 -10.69 -1.74
N LEU A 425 -10.79 -10.38 -2.71
CA LEU A 425 -9.67 -11.21 -3.11
C LEU A 425 -8.34 -10.48 -2.90
N GLY A 426 -7.37 -11.13 -2.26
CA GLY A 426 -5.98 -10.72 -2.24
C GLY A 426 -5.09 -11.71 -2.98
N LEU A 427 -4.20 -11.18 -3.80
CA LEU A 427 -3.20 -11.95 -4.53
C LEU A 427 -1.82 -11.45 -4.13
N VAL A 428 -0.98 -12.35 -3.63
CA VAL A 428 0.41 -12.05 -3.26
C VAL A 428 1.33 -13.00 -4.01
N ALA A 429 2.28 -12.45 -4.76
CA ALA A 429 3.31 -13.24 -5.42
C ALA A 429 4.71 -12.78 -4.99
N GLN A 430 5.58 -13.72 -4.63
CA GLN A 430 7.02 -13.45 -4.57
C GLN A 430 7.66 -13.38 -5.95
N GLY A 431 6.99 -13.92 -6.99
CA GLY A 431 7.32 -13.64 -8.38
C GLY A 431 6.57 -12.41 -8.90
N ILE A 432 5.70 -12.64 -9.89
CA ILE A 432 4.90 -11.65 -10.61
C ILE A 432 3.41 -12.01 -10.52
N ILE A 433 2.54 -11.03 -10.74
CA ILE A 433 1.13 -11.22 -11.04
C ILE A 433 0.89 -10.62 -12.41
N LYS A 434 0.41 -11.42 -13.37
CA LYS A 434 0.17 -10.98 -14.74
C LYS A 434 -1.15 -11.45 -15.26
N VAL A 435 -1.78 -10.61 -16.07
CA VAL A 435 -2.79 -11.03 -17.02
C VAL A 435 -2.08 -11.76 -18.17
N VAL A 436 -2.55 -12.96 -18.53
CA VAL A 436 -1.93 -13.77 -19.58
C VAL A 436 -2.91 -14.02 -20.71
N ASP A 437 -2.41 -13.94 -21.95
CA ASP A 437 -3.20 -14.23 -23.13
C ASP A 437 -3.42 -15.74 -23.29
N PRO A 438 -4.66 -16.26 -23.11
CA PRO A 438 -4.97 -17.67 -23.26
C PRO A 438 -4.88 -18.13 -24.73
N GLY A 439 -4.89 -17.21 -25.70
CA GLY A 439 -4.74 -17.50 -27.12
C GLY A 439 -3.34 -17.88 -27.54
N MET A 440 -2.34 -17.77 -26.65
CA MET A 440 -0.97 -18.15 -26.97
C MET A 440 -0.82 -19.65 -27.34
N SER A 441 -1.77 -20.50 -26.96
CA SER A 441 -1.83 -21.91 -27.40
C SER A 441 -1.97 -22.10 -28.91
N ASP A 442 -2.59 -21.15 -29.62
CA ASP A 442 -2.87 -21.21 -31.06
C ASP A 442 -1.69 -20.71 -31.93
N TYR A 443 -0.64 -20.18 -31.31
CA TYR A 443 0.48 -19.66 -32.07
C TYR A 443 1.38 -20.77 -32.63
N SER A 444 1.60 -20.74 -33.95
CA SER A 444 2.45 -21.67 -34.71
C SER A 444 3.90 -21.82 -34.24
N TYR A 445 4.39 -20.84 -33.49
CA TYR A 445 5.73 -20.90 -32.92
C TYR A 445 5.78 -21.43 -31.48
N VAL A 446 4.61 -21.68 -30.88
CA VAL A 446 4.49 -22.40 -29.62
C VAL A 446 4.36 -23.87 -29.98
N ASP A 447 3.18 -24.31 -30.41
CA ASP A 447 2.89 -25.70 -30.77
C ASP A 447 1.78 -25.85 -31.85
N ASP A 448 1.18 -24.77 -32.39
CA ASP A 448 -0.06 -24.73 -33.25
C ASP A 448 -1.32 -25.35 -32.60
N THR A 449 -1.16 -26.39 -31.79
CA THR A 449 -2.18 -27.06 -30.99
C THR A 449 -1.52 -27.51 -29.70
N PRO A 450 -2.14 -27.34 -28.51
CA PRO A 450 -1.58 -27.82 -27.26
C PRO A 450 -1.15 -29.28 -27.36
N VAL A 451 0.08 -29.56 -26.96
CA VAL A 451 0.58 -30.93 -26.86
C VAL A 451 0.02 -31.53 -25.59
N GLU A 452 -0.75 -32.62 -25.72
CA GLU A 452 -1.32 -33.40 -24.62
C GLU A 452 -0.65 -34.79 -24.55
N PRO A 453 0.39 -34.96 -23.71
CA PRO A 453 1.01 -36.26 -23.50
C PRO A 453 0.05 -37.25 -22.85
N ALA A 454 0.30 -38.55 -23.03
CA ALA A 454 -0.50 -39.60 -22.38
C ALA A 454 -0.57 -39.39 -20.86
N GLY A 455 -1.79 -39.36 -20.32
CA GLY A 455 -2.07 -39.13 -18.90
C GLY A 455 -2.29 -37.67 -18.51
N PHE A 456 -2.25 -36.74 -19.46
CA PHE A 456 -2.51 -35.33 -19.25
C PHE A 456 -3.55 -34.82 -20.24
N GLU A 457 -4.26 -33.75 -19.86
CA GLU A 457 -5.25 -33.09 -20.70
C GLU A 457 -5.08 -31.57 -20.65
N TYR A 458 -5.39 -30.90 -21.76
CA TYR A 458 -5.42 -29.44 -21.84
C TYR A 458 -6.56 -28.88 -21.00
N VAL A 459 -6.30 -27.76 -20.33
CA VAL A 459 -7.31 -27.07 -19.54
C VAL A 459 -7.63 -25.72 -20.18
N PRO A 460 -8.84 -25.54 -20.75
CA PRO A 460 -9.23 -24.28 -21.36
C PRO A 460 -9.42 -23.17 -20.32
N ILE A 461 -9.05 -21.96 -20.72
CA ILE A 461 -9.17 -20.70 -19.95
C ILE A 461 -9.55 -19.57 -20.90
N GLY A 462 -10.27 -18.57 -20.40
CA GLY A 462 -10.77 -17.48 -21.23
C GLY A 462 -11.96 -17.89 -22.12
N LEU A 463 -12.36 -16.96 -22.98
CA LEU A 463 -13.51 -17.11 -23.87
C LEU A 463 -13.15 -17.91 -25.12
N ASP A 464 -14.07 -18.76 -25.57
CA ASP A 464 -13.98 -19.48 -26.85
C ASP A 464 -14.09 -18.49 -28.03
N ASP A 465 -13.17 -18.57 -28.99
CA ASP A 465 -13.17 -17.76 -30.22
C ASP A 465 -13.88 -18.42 -31.42
N GLY A 466 -14.62 -19.51 -31.19
CA GLY A 466 -15.48 -20.14 -32.20
C GLY A 466 -14.76 -21.05 -33.19
N GLY A 467 -13.57 -21.54 -32.82
CA GLY A 467 -12.74 -22.47 -33.57
C GLY A 467 -12.44 -23.75 -32.80
N LEU A 468 -11.15 -24.13 -32.73
CA LEU A 468 -10.69 -25.24 -31.90
C LEU A 468 -10.74 -24.90 -30.40
N GLU A 469 -10.78 -25.92 -29.53
CA GLU A 469 -10.90 -25.73 -28.08
C GLU A 469 -9.80 -24.85 -27.45
N HIS A 470 -8.65 -24.74 -28.09
CA HIS A 470 -7.51 -23.93 -27.64
C HIS A 470 -7.42 -22.55 -28.30
N GLU A 471 -8.36 -22.21 -29.17
CA GLU A 471 -8.53 -20.86 -29.71
C GLU A 471 -9.30 -20.03 -28.71
N ARG A 472 -8.57 -19.37 -27.82
CA ARG A 472 -9.13 -18.60 -26.70
C ARG A 472 -8.74 -17.13 -26.79
N HIS A 473 -9.51 -16.26 -26.14
CA HIS A 473 -9.18 -14.85 -25.94
C HIS A 473 -9.62 -14.39 -24.55
N LEU A 474 -9.04 -13.28 -24.08
CA LEU A 474 -9.48 -12.65 -22.84
C LEU A 474 -10.73 -11.80 -23.08
N PRO A 475 -11.62 -11.66 -22.09
CA PRO A 475 -12.74 -10.74 -22.19
C PRO A 475 -12.28 -9.29 -22.38
N ASP A 476 -13.10 -8.50 -23.08
CA ASP A 476 -12.97 -7.05 -23.19
C ASP A 476 -14.28 -6.37 -22.72
N PRO A 477 -14.28 -5.61 -21.62
CA PRO A 477 -13.13 -5.32 -20.76
C PRO A 477 -12.67 -6.53 -19.94
N MET A 478 -11.37 -6.62 -19.71
CA MET A 478 -10.78 -7.51 -18.71
C MET A 478 -10.88 -6.85 -17.34
N VAL A 479 -11.57 -7.47 -16.38
CA VAL A 479 -11.81 -6.90 -15.05
C VAL A 479 -11.12 -7.73 -13.98
N VAL A 480 -10.34 -7.08 -13.11
CA VAL A 480 -9.70 -7.73 -11.95
C VAL A 480 -10.04 -6.95 -10.68
N GLU A 481 -10.81 -7.58 -9.81
CA GLU A 481 -11.24 -7.02 -8.53
C GLU A 481 -10.47 -7.68 -7.38
N ALA A 482 -9.26 -7.17 -7.12
CA ALA A 482 -8.36 -7.74 -6.12
C ALA A 482 -7.35 -6.73 -5.58
N ALA A 483 -6.88 -6.97 -4.36
CA ALA A 483 -5.63 -6.39 -3.86
C ALA A 483 -4.44 -7.21 -4.37
N LEU A 484 -3.47 -6.56 -4.99
CA LEU A 484 -2.31 -7.18 -5.62
C LEU A 484 -1.03 -6.78 -4.90
N THR A 485 -0.24 -7.75 -4.44
CA THR A 485 1.08 -7.52 -3.84
C THR A 485 2.16 -8.35 -4.54
N LEU A 486 3.17 -7.71 -5.10
CA LEU A 486 4.15 -8.30 -6.00
C LEU A 486 5.58 -8.01 -5.53
N GLY A 487 6.18 -8.93 -4.79
CA GLY A 487 7.52 -8.77 -4.22
C GLY A 487 8.66 -8.94 -5.22
N GLY A 488 8.50 -9.82 -6.20
CA GLY A 488 9.54 -10.12 -7.18
C GLY A 488 9.30 -9.47 -8.54
N GLY A 489 8.35 -8.56 -8.67
CA GLY A 489 8.02 -8.03 -9.99
C GLY A 489 6.85 -7.08 -10.02
N GLY A 490 6.20 -7.03 -11.17
CA GLY A 490 5.23 -6.00 -11.52
C GLY A 490 3.94 -6.51 -12.12
N TRP A 491 2.87 -5.77 -11.83
CA TRP A 491 1.55 -6.00 -12.35
C TRP A 491 1.52 -5.60 -13.83
N GLY A 492 0.94 -6.45 -14.67
CA GLY A 492 0.83 -6.14 -16.09
C GLY A 492 0.25 -7.28 -16.91
N ALA A 493 0.39 -7.17 -18.22
CA ALA A 493 0.05 -8.22 -19.16
C ALA A 493 1.34 -8.86 -19.71
N GLU A 494 1.34 -10.19 -19.81
CA GLU A 494 2.29 -10.89 -20.65
C GLU A 494 1.91 -10.72 -22.14
N ASN A 495 2.85 -10.95 -23.06
CA ASN A 495 2.58 -10.91 -24.51
C ASN A 495 2.09 -9.56 -25.07
N VAL A 496 2.39 -8.44 -24.41
CA VAL A 496 2.28 -7.13 -25.06
C VAL A 496 3.35 -7.05 -26.15
N ARG A 497 2.94 -6.82 -27.40
CA ARG A 497 3.77 -6.86 -28.61
C ARG A 497 5.01 -5.99 -28.46
N ARG A 498 6.18 -6.64 -28.34
CA ARG A 498 7.50 -6.00 -28.42
C ARG A 498 8.10 -6.08 -29.84
N GLY A 499 7.29 -5.99 -30.91
CA GLY A 499 7.79 -6.11 -32.29
C GLY A 499 6.84 -6.85 -33.24
N SER A 500 7.30 -7.85 -34.00
CA SER A 500 6.49 -8.58 -35.00
C SER A 500 5.92 -9.92 -34.51
N TYR A 501 6.14 -10.30 -33.26
CA TYR A 501 5.76 -11.60 -32.69
C TYR A 501 5.02 -11.43 -31.37
N GLY A 502 4.05 -12.31 -31.10
CA GLY A 502 3.42 -12.49 -29.79
C GLY A 502 2.77 -11.23 -29.22
N GLY A 503 1.95 -10.56 -30.04
CA GLY A 503 0.97 -9.62 -29.49
C GLY A 503 -0.17 -10.36 -28.81
N ARG A 504 -0.94 -9.66 -27.99
CA ARG A 504 -2.18 -10.22 -27.45
C ARG A 504 -3.17 -10.45 -28.57
N LYS A 505 -4.00 -11.47 -28.46
CA LYS A 505 -5.24 -11.57 -29.23
C LYS A 505 -6.24 -10.52 -28.75
N GLU A 506 -6.23 -9.37 -29.43
CA GLU A 506 -7.15 -8.26 -29.18
C GLU A 506 -8.58 -8.67 -29.53
N THR A 507 -9.53 -8.43 -28.63
CA THR A 507 -10.95 -8.78 -28.82
C THR A 507 -11.67 -7.69 -29.59
N THR A 508 -11.44 -6.40 -29.24
CA THR A 508 -12.08 -5.28 -29.94
C THR A 508 -11.07 -4.28 -30.49
N GLY A 509 -10.98 -4.23 -31.82
CA GLY A 509 -10.18 -3.22 -32.52
C GLY A 509 -8.68 -3.37 -32.28
N ASN A 510 -8.04 -2.30 -31.80
CA ASN A 510 -6.59 -2.22 -31.65
C ASN A 510 -6.12 -2.29 -30.18
N GLN A 511 -7.03 -2.17 -29.21
CA GLN A 511 -6.71 -2.13 -27.78
C GLN A 511 -7.94 -2.56 -26.99
N ASP A 512 -7.81 -3.62 -26.19
CA ASP A 512 -8.80 -3.95 -25.15
C ASP A 512 -8.61 -3.07 -23.91
N GLN A 513 -9.62 -3.09 -23.02
CA GLN A 513 -9.58 -2.39 -21.74
C GLN A 513 -9.17 -3.32 -20.59
N LEU A 514 -8.29 -2.83 -19.71
CA LEU A 514 -7.98 -3.48 -18.44
C LEU A 514 -8.50 -2.62 -17.29
N VAL A 515 -9.51 -3.13 -16.59
CA VAL A 515 -10.09 -2.49 -15.42
C VAL A 515 -9.59 -3.21 -14.17
N VAL A 516 -8.92 -2.48 -13.29
CA VAL A 516 -8.56 -2.99 -11.96
C VAL A 516 -9.34 -2.22 -10.92
N ARG A 517 -10.03 -2.92 -10.02
CA ARG A 517 -10.74 -2.33 -8.89
C ARG A 517 -10.16 -2.94 -7.63
N GLY A 518 -9.28 -2.22 -6.95
CA GLY A 518 -8.53 -2.83 -5.87
C GLY A 518 -7.40 -1.98 -5.33
N THR A 519 -6.31 -2.64 -4.99
CA THR A 519 -5.03 -2.00 -4.65
C THR A 519 -3.89 -2.72 -5.34
N ILE A 520 -2.77 -2.02 -5.56
CA ILE A 520 -1.59 -2.57 -6.23
C ILE A 520 -0.36 -2.23 -5.39
N THR A 521 0.52 -3.19 -5.18
CA THR A 521 1.80 -2.98 -4.51
C THR A 521 2.82 -3.77 -5.30
N GLU A 522 3.75 -3.10 -5.96
CA GLU A 522 4.71 -3.75 -6.87
C GLU A 522 6.12 -3.21 -6.70
N ALA A 523 7.10 -4.12 -6.70
CA ALA A 523 8.52 -3.75 -6.51
C ALA A 523 9.07 -3.01 -7.75
N ILE A 524 8.64 -3.42 -8.93
CA ILE A 524 8.98 -2.81 -10.21
C ILE A 524 7.74 -2.89 -11.09
N ARG A 525 7.45 -1.84 -11.86
CA ARG A 525 6.25 -1.81 -12.70
C ARG A 525 6.26 -2.90 -13.79
N GLY A 526 5.11 -3.54 -14.00
CA GLY A 526 4.92 -4.43 -15.15
C GLY A 526 4.50 -3.69 -16.43
N VAL A 527 4.63 -4.34 -17.58
CA VAL A 527 4.11 -3.80 -18.85
C VAL A 527 2.63 -4.08 -18.94
N VAL A 528 1.78 -3.05 -19.01
CA VAL A 528 0.33 -3.22 -19.18
C VAL A 528 -0.12 -2.98 -20.63
N GLY A 529 0.69 -2.29 -21.44
CA GLY A 529 0.37 -1.96 -22.82
C GLY A 529 0.45 -0.47 -23.09
N LEU A 530 1.49 -0.06 -23.83
CA LEU A 530 1.41 0.98 -24.86
C LEU A 530 2.75 0.98 -25.62
N ILE A 531 2.88 0.05 -26.57
CA ILE A 531 3.91 0.13 -27.61
C ILE A 531 3.16 0.25 -28.94
N GLY A 532 2.69 1.45 -29.26
CA GLY A 532 1.85 1.68 -30.44
C GLY A 532 0.39 1.28 -30.19
N ASN A 533 -0.12 0.33 -30.97
CA ASN A 533 -1.53 -0.09 -31.03
C ASN A 533 -1.74 -1.52 -30.48
N ASP A 534 -1.09 -1.89 -29.38
CA ASP A 534 -1.19 -3.25 -28.82
C ASP A 534 -1.05 -3.19 -27.29
N GLY A 535 -1.83 -4.01 -26.58
CA GLY A 535 -1.90 -4.03 -25.12
C GLY A 535 -3.17 -3.39 -24.56
N TYR A 536 -3.22 -3.11 -23.25
CA TYR A 536 -4.42 -2.59 -22.60
C TYR A 536 -4.41 -1.07 -22.41
N LEU A 537 -5.55 -0.43 -22.67
CA LEU A 537 -5.86 0.85 -22.05
C LEU A 537 -6.36 0.59 -20.63
N LYS A 538 -5.64 1.13 -19.64
CA LYS A 538 -5.93 0.82 -18.22
C LYS A 538 -6.82 1.85 -17.54
N ALA A 539 -7.74 1.34 -16.74
CA ALA A 539 -8.53 2.11 -15.80
C ALA A 539 -8.44 1.46 -14.42
N TYR A 540 -7.77 2.11 -13.48
CA TYR A 540 -7.55 1.58 -12.14
C TYR A 540 -8.30 2.41 -11.11
N TYR A 541 -9.04 1.73 -10.25
CA TYR A 541 -9.90 2.32 -9.26
C TYR A 541 -9.59 1.77 -7.87
N LEU A 542 -9.56 2.65 -6.88
CA LEU A 542 -9.45 2.27 -5.48
C LEU A 542 -10.71 1.54 -5.03
N ASP A 543 -10.48 0.36 -4.45
CA ASP A 543 -11.47 -0.28 -3.59
C ASP A 543 -11.13 0.03 -2.13
N GLU A 544 -11.88 0.97 -1.54
CA GLU A 544 -11.65 1.45 -0.18
C GLU A 544 -11.86 0.36 0.88
N ARG A 545 -12.62 -0.71 0.56
CA ARG A 545 -12.82 -1.85 1.46
C ARG A 545 -11.52 -2.57 1.77
N LEU A 546 -10.56 -2.52 0.85
CA LEU A 546 -9.26 -3.18 1.00
C LEU A 546 -8.35 -2.44 1.98
N LEU A 547 -8.68 -1.20 2.37
CA LEU A 547 -7.93 -0.40 3.35
C LEU A 547 -7.96 -0.97 4.77
N GLU A 548 -8.89 -1.88 5.07
CA GLU A 548 -9.02 -2.52 6.39
C GLU A 548 -8.24 -3.84 6.50
N GLY A 549 -7.45 -4.19 5.49
CA GLY A 549 -6.86 -5.54 5.41
C GLY A 549 -7.63 -6.38 4.43
N VAL A 550 -6.91 -6.99 3.51
CA VAL A 550 -7.50 -8.01 2.67
C VAL A 550 -7.87 -9.20 3.53
N LEU A 551 -6.99 -9.65 4.45
CA LEU A 551 -7.19 -10.82 5.33
C LEU A 551 -6.15 -10.96 6.45
N PRO A 552 -6.36 -11.88 7.45
CA PRO A 552 -5.31 -12.28 8.38
C PRO A 552 -4.06 -12.65 7.60
N GLY A 553 -2.98 -11.90 7.81
CA GLY A 553 -1.70 -12.07 7.12
C GLY A 553 -0.80 -10.86 7.32
N ASP A 554 -1.42 -9.68 7.48
CA ASP A 554 -0.75 -8.38 7.63
C ASP A 554 0.35 -8.19 6.55
N MET A 555 -0.05 -8.25 5.28
CA MET A 555 0.86 -8.19 4.13
C MET A 555 1.28 -6.75 3.76
N TRP A 556 1.18 -5.81 4.70
CA TRP A 556 1.45 -4.39 4.46
C TRP A 556 2.95 -4.07 4.45
N LEU A 557 3.41 -3.35 3.42
CA LEU A 557 4.84 -3.19 3.12
C LEU A 557 5.31 -1.73 3.19
N ARG A 558 4.55 -0.81 3.78
CA ARG A 558 4.96 0.60 3.94
C ARG A 558 5.70 0.88 5.24
N GLY A 559 6.77 1.66 5.22
CA GLY A 559 7.36 2.17 6.47
C GLY A 559 6.49 3.23 7.17
N LYS A 560 5.61 3.93 6.44
CA LYS A 560 4.86 5.06 6.98
C LYS A 560 3.73 4.59 7.91
N TYR A 561 3.56 5.25 9.06
CA TYR A 561 2.43 5.08 9.98
C TYR A 561 1.61 6.37 10.05
N ILE A 562 0.30 6.24 10.10
CA ILE A 562 -0.64 7.37 10.23
C ILE A 562 -1.57 7.17 11.44
N PRO A 563 -2.01 8.25 12.10
CA PRO A 563 -3.02 8.15 13.14
C PRO A 563 -4.33 7.54 12.63
N ALA A 564 -4.93 6.67 13.43
CA ALA A 564 -6.29 6.21 13.19
C ALA A 564 -7.28 7.38 13.37
N PRO A 565 -8.41 7.40 12.62
CA PRO A 565 -9.46 8.39 12.84
C PRO A 565 -9.90 8.45 14.31
N ALA A 566 -9.93 9.64 14.91
CA ALA A 566 -10.20 9.86 16.34
C ALA A 566 -9.26 9.14 17.33
N GLY A 567 -8.15 8.58 16.84
CA GLY A 567 -7.16 7.84 17.62
C GLY A 567 -6.15 8.72 18.36
N TRP A 568 -6.20 10.04 18.22
CA TRP A 568 -5.28 10.99 18.85
C TRP A 568 -5.86 11.58 20.14
N ARG A 569 -5.13 11.46 21.24
CA ARG A 569 -5.48 12.08 22.53
C ARG A 569 -4.26 12.76 23.14
N ASP A 570 -4.37 14.07 23.39
CA ASP A 570 -3.46 14.82 24.25
C ASP A 570 -4.16 15.10 25.57
N TYR A 571 -3.54 14.65 26.67
CA TYR A 571 -4.06 14.93 28.00
C TYR A 571 -2.97 15.16 29.02
N ARG A 572 -3.36 15.86 30.10
CA ARG A 572 -2.59 15.92 31.34
C ARG A 572 -3.01 14.72 32.18
N PRO A 573 -2.10 13.80 32.56
CA PRO A 573 -2.47 12.74 33.48
C PRO A 573 -3.00 13.36 34.78
N THR A 574 -4.21 12.97 35.19
CA THR A 574 -4.75 13.34 36.49
C THR A 574 -3.95 12.59 37.55
N ASN A 575 -3.22 13.33 38.38
CA ASN A 575 -2.51 12.77 39.54
C ASN A 575 -3.45 12.03 40.48
#